data_AF-A0A7S1MRC2-F1
#
_entry.id   AF-A0A7S1MRC2-F1
#
_cell.length_a   1.000
_cell.length_b   1.000
_cell.length_c   1.000
_cell.angle_alpha   90.00
_cell.angle_beta   90.00
_cell.angle_gamma   90.00
#
_symmetry.space_group_name_H-M   'P 1'
#
loop_
_entity.id
_entity.type
_entity.pdbx_description
1 polymer ?
#
loop_
_entity_poly.entity_id
_entity_poly.type
_entity_poly.pdbx_seq_one_letter_code
_entity_poly.pdbx_strand_id
1 'polypeptide(L)'
;PNASGVHPPNGDGYVVSDADISAFSHVAGWNGTLSVDLSLRNATDPSNALAYAAAVRQQLLAADIMNFEIGNEPELFTRNGIRQQPFTFTDWENQWEQYASPLTANAGPHMVQGAVFCCGEWDRFIPGYVRNFTTSTRPFLQTISHHFYPMSGADATIAKLLEPHAVDLTGFKALASDCNAHGVPFVIGEGNSAYDGGKEGVSNAFVSALWGVDLLFESAVNGIRRFNFHGGPHGAYTPIDMETNPPYAFARPLFYAMWAFTDAVSNGASVLHVDYDALNSEQMKMWATTHRTTHGLDTVTIVAIPKKLNGGGVDLVLNVSGVANAGANVTVRALKAPAINSTSGVSFGGLTFDGSTTGYPQGVPEVEQHTVDQNGILRLFVHPLHVVVADISMTR
;
A
#
# COMPACT_ATOMS: atom_id res chain seq x y z
N PRO A 1 9.03 6.42 38.96
CA PRO A 1 9.70 5.31 38.26
C PRO A 1 10.06 5.74 36.84
N ASN A 2 11.34 5.93 36.57
CA ASN A 2 11.82 6.26 35.22
C ASN A 2 11.39 5.10 34.32
N ALA A 3 10.50 5.35 33.36
CA ALA A 3 10.07 4.32 32.43
C ALA A 3 11.31 3.81 31.68
N SER A 4 11.51 2.48 31.65
CA SER A 4 12.47 1.87 30.75
C SER A 4 11.99 2.11 29.31
N GLY A 5 12.89 2.57 28.44
CA GLY A 5 12.56 2.92 27.06
C GLY A 5 13.70 3.64 26.34
N VAL A 6 13.55 3.79 25.03
CA VAL A 6 14.51 4.50 24.19
C VAL A 6 14.07 5.95 24.04
N HIS A 7 14.91 6.84 24.57
CA HIS A 7 14.67 8.28 24.53
C HIS A 7 15.02 8.83 23.14
N PRO A 8 14.18 9.63 22.49
CA PRO A 8 14.49 10.19 21.20
C PRO A 8 15.68 11.17 21.27
N PRO A 9 16.37 11.43 20.15
CA PRO A 9 17.41 12.45 20.08
C PRO A 9 16.83 13.83 20.47
N ASN A 10 17.62 14.67 21.15
CA ASN A 10 17.33 16.09 21.38
C ASN A 10 16.07 16.44 22.21
N GLY A 11 15.48 15.51 22.96
CA GLY A 11 14.43 15.85 23.93
C GLY A 11 13.02 16.00 23.36
N ASP A 12 12.74 15.41 22.20
CA ASP A 12 11.36 15.20 21.74
C ASP A 12 10.58 14.37 22.79
N GLY A 13 9.31 14.71 23.02
CA GLY A 13 8.60 14.35 24.26
C GLY A 13 8.14 12.90 24.42
N TYR A 14 8.21 12.06 23.38
CA TYR A 14 7.75 10.66 23.44
C TYR A 14 8.91 9.70 23.60
N VAL A 15 8.97 9.00 24.74
CA VAL A 15 9.90 7.88 24.95
C VAL A 15 9.24 6.62 24.44
N VAL A 16 9.87 5.93 23.49
CA VAL A 16 9.39 4.60 23.06
C VAL A 16 9.68 3.62 24.18
N SER A 17 8.64 3.27 24.92
CA SER A 17 8.72 2.37 26.07
C SER A 17 8.81 0.91 25.64
N ASP A 18 9.21 0.04 26.57
CA ASP A 18 9.14 -1.41 26.34
C ASP A 18 7.71 -1.87 26.04
N ALA A 19 6.69 -1.20 26.59
CA ALA A 19 5.29 -1.51 26.30
C ALA A 19 4.91 -1.17 24.86
N ASP A 20 5.44 -0.06 24.31
CA ASP A 20 5.22 0.31 22.90
C ASP A 20 5.83 -0.73 21.96
N ILE A 21 7.06 -1.16 22.26
CA ILE A 21 7.76 -2.19 21.47
C ILE A 21 7.01 -3.52 21.57
N SER A 22 6.60 -3.92 22.77
CA SER A 22 5.82 -5.13 22.98
C SER A 22 4.49 -5.09 22.24
N ALA A 23 3.86 -3.92 22.08
CA ALA A 23 2.61 -3.80 21.32
C ALA A 23 2.79 -4.18 19.83
N PHE A 24 3.98 -4.02 19.26
CA PHE A 24 4.26 -4.47 17.89
C PHE A 24 4.14 -6.00 17.73
N SER A 25 4.32 -6.79 18.79
CA SER A 25 4.12 -8.24 18.73
C SER A 25 2.67 -8.64 18.40
N HIS A 26 1.69 -7.76 18.65
CA HIS A 26 0.31 -8.00 18.23
C HIS A 26 0.13 -7.85 16.71
N VAL A 27 0.91 -6.99 16.07
CA VAL A 27 0.91 -6.80 14.60
C VAL A 27 1.59 -7.99 13.90
N ALA A 28 2.62 -8.55 14.51
CA ALA A 28 3.30 -9.76 14.04
C ALA A 28 2.39 -11.01 13.98
N GLY A 29 1.37 -11.07 14.85
CA GLY A 29 0.38 -12.15 14.86
C GLY A 29 -0.54 -12.20 13.63
N TRP A 30 -0.49 -11.19 12.74
CA TRP A 30 -1.36 -11.05 11.57
C TRP A 30 -0.76 -11.59 10.26
N ASN A 31 0.24 -12.48 10.33
CA ASN A 31 0.96 -12.98 9.15
C ASN A 31 1.59 -11.83 8.31
N GLY A 32 1.89 -10.72 8.98
CA GLY A 32 2.53 -9.53 8.41
C GLY A 32 3.95 -9.37 8.95
N THR A 33 4.70 -8.44 8.34
CA THR A 33 6.05 -8.09 8.77
C THR A 33 6.19 -6.58 8.94
N LEU A 34 7.04 -6.19 9.88
CA LEU A 34 7.28 -4.81 10.31
C LEU A 34 8.52 -4.23 9.64
N SER A 35 8.37 -3.06 9.04
CA SER A 35 9.47 -2.12 8.81
C SER A 35 9.54 -1.21 10.03
N VAL A 36 10.74 -1.10 10.63
CA VAL A 36 10.93 -0.37 11.88
C VAL A 36 11.78 0.86 11.61
N ASP A 37 11.18 2.03 11.75
CA ASP A 37 11.82 3.30 11.42
C ASP A 37 12.82 3.73 12.49
N LEU A 38 14.01 4.10 12.03
CA LEU A 38 15.11 4.57 12.83
C LEU A 38 15.39 6.03 12.48
N SER A 39 15.40 6.89 13.50
CA SER A 39 15.65 8.31 13.29
C SER A 39 17.08 8.57 12.80
N LEU A 40 17.20 9.23 11.65
CA LEU A 40 18.46 9.79 11.13
C LEU A 40 18.68 11.25 11.59
N ARG A 41 17.97 11.71 12.63
CA ARG A 41 18.06 13.11 13.09
C ARG A 41 19.47 13.49 13.54
N ASN A 42 20.20 12.59 14.21
CA ASN A 42 21.59 12.86 14.60
C ASN A 42 22.54 12.59 13.41
N ALA A 43 23.34 13.58 13.02
CA ALA A 43 24.19 13.46 11.84
C ALA A 43 25.40 12.53 12.02
N THR A 44 25.84 12.27 13.25
CA THR A 44 27.14 11.63 13.52
C THR A 44 27.08 10.52 14.56
N ASP A 45 25.97 10.38 15.30
CA ASP A 45 25.85 9.38 16.36
C ASP A 45 24.62 8.50 16.17
N PRO A 46 24.79 7.25 15.70
CA PRO A 46 23.71 6.29 15.54
C PRO A 46 23.32 5.56 16.84
N SER A 47 23.98 5.86 17.98
CA SER A 47 23.83 5.07 19.22
C SER A 47 22.38 4.90 19.65
N ASN A 48 21.57 5.95 19.51
CA ASN A 48 20.14 5.92 19.84
C ASN A 48 19.33 4.98 18.92
N ALA A 49 19.51 5.10 17.61
CA ALA A 49 18.86 4.23 16.62
C ALA A 49 19.27 2.76 16.82
N LEU A 50 20.54 2.51 17.13
CA LEU A 50 21.05 1.16 17.40
C LEU A 50 20.49 0.59 18.72
N ALA A 51 20.35 1.41 19.76
CA ALA A 51 19.70 1.00 20.99
C ALA A 51 18.23 0.65 20.76
N TYR A 52 17.52 1.42 19.95
CA TYR A 52 16.14 1.13 19.56
C TYR A 52 16.01 -0.18 18.77
N ALA A 53 16.82 -0.34 17.72
CA ALA A 53 16.85 -1.57 16.94
C ALA A 53 17.17 -2.81 17.80
N ALA A 54 18.09 -2.68 18.76
CA ALA A 54 18.40 -3.75 19.70
C ALA A 54 17.22 -4.07 20.64
N ALA A 55 16.53 -3.05 21.18
CA ALA A 55 15.36 -3.24 22.03
C ALA A 55 14.22 -3.96 21.28
N VAL A 56 13.96 -3.56 20.03
CA VAL A 56 12.96 -4.22 19.18
C VAL A 56 13.30 -5.70 18.95
N ARG A 57 14.57 -6.02 18.64
CA ARG A 57 15.01 -7.42 18.44
C ARG A 57 15.03 -8.27 19.70
N GLN A 58 15.04 -7.65 20.88
CA GLN A 58 14.94 -8.38 22.15
C GLN A 58 13.49 -8.80 22.44
N GLN A 59 12.51 -8.11 21.87
CA GLN A 59 11.09 -8.32 22.17
C GLN A 59 10.30 -9.00 21.04
N LEU A 60 10.73 -8.83 19.78
CA LEU A 60 10.06 -9.39 18.60
C LEU A 60 10.85 -10.55 18.00
N LEU A 61 10.16 -11.46 17.31
CA LEU A 61 10.83 -12.53 16.57
C LEU A 61 11.47 -11.95 15.31
N ALA A 62 12.59 -12.54 14.89
CA ALA A 62 13.25 -12.12 13.65
C ALA A 62 12.34 -12.26 12.41
N ALA A 63 11.40 -13.21 12.42
CA ALA A 63 10.41 -13.39 11.35
C ALA A 63 9.39 -12.26 11.27
N ASP A 64 9.22 -11.49 12.35
CA ASP A 64 8.23 -10.41 12.44
C ASP A 64 8.80 -9.08 11.92
N ILE A 65 10.13 -8.97 11.83
CA ILE A 65 10.84 -7.76 11.40
C ILE A 65 11.30 -7.97 9.96
N MET A 66 10.71 -7.22 9.03
CA MET A 66 11.13 -7.20 7.63
C MET A 66 12.47 -6.50 7.47
N ASN A 67 12.58 -5.29 8.01
CA ASN A 67 13.77 -4.45 7.89
C ASN A 67 13.75 -3.31 8.93
N PHE A 68 14.88 -2.63 9.06
CA PHE A 68 14.99 -1.32 9.67
C PHE A 68 15.04 -0.26 8.59
N GLU A 69 14.18 0.74 8.68
CA GLU A 69 14.20 1.91 7.82
C GLU A 69 15.06 3.00 8.46
N ILE A 70 15.92 3.69 7.69
CA ILE A 70 16.86 4.68 8.24
C ILE A 70 16.55 6.08 7.67
N GLY A 71 16.01 6.94 8.54
CA GLY A 71 15.57 8.28 8.18
C GLY A 71 14.25 8.29 7.42
N ASN A 72 13.80 9.49 7.06
CA ASN A 72 12.55 9.73 6.37
C ASN A 72 12.67 11.05 5.60
N GLU A 73 12.48 11.02 4.28
CA GLU A 73 12.55 12.18 3.38
C GLU A 73 13.81 13.06 3.62
N PRO A 74 15.03 12.47 3.60
CA PRO A 74 16.28 13.17 3.89
C PRO A 74 16.59 14.35 2.96
N GLU A 75 16.07 14.33 1.73
CA GLU A 75 16.15 15.45 0.78
C GLU A 75 15.46 16.72 1.32
N LEU A 76 14.52 16.56 2.27
CA LEU A 76 13.81 17.66 2.91
C LEU A 76 14.50 18.16 4.19
N PHE A 77 15.59 17.53 4.63
CA PHE A 77 16.24 17.85 5.91
C PHE A 77 16.69 19.30 6.03
N THR A 78 17.02 19.94 4.92
CA THR A 78 17.39 21.37 4.93
C THR A 78 16.18 22.28 5.00
N ARG A 79 15.04 21.86 4.43
CA ARG A 79 13.77 22.60 4.47
C ARG A 79 13.12 22.54 5.84
N ASN A 80 13.25 21.42 6.55
CA ASN A 80 12.66 21.22 7.87
C ASN A 80 13.65 21.50 9.03
N GLY A 81 14.86 21.99 8.74
CA GLY A 81 15.84 22.41 9.74
C GLY A 81 16.64 21.30 10.41
N ILE A 82 16.50 20.05 9.97
CA ILE A 82 17.28 18.89 10.45
C ILE A 82 18.75 18.97 10.01
N ARG A 83 19.04 19.58 8.86
CA ARG A 83 20.40 19.84 8.34
C ARG A 83 20.54 21.28 7.87
N GLN A 84 21.77 21.80 7.92
CA GLN A 84 22.12 23.09 7.31
C GLN A 84 22.48 22.90 5.84
N GLN A 85 22.26 23.93 5.02
CA GLN A 85 22.73 23.94 3.63
C GLN A 85 24.25 24.25 3.57
N PRO A 86 25.03 23.61 2.67
CA PRO A 86 24.59 22.57 1.74
C PRO A 86 24.45 21.19 2.40
N PHE A 87 23.46 20.41 1.97
CA PHE A 87 23.33 18.98 2.30
C PHE A 87 23.04 18.21 1.01
N THR A 88 24.01 17.41 0.56
CA THR A 88 23.96 16.70 -0.72
C THR A 88 23.58 15.23 -0.54
N PHE A 89 23.26 14.56 -1.65
CA PHE A 89 23.06 13.10 -1.66
C PHE A 89 24.27 12.35 -1.08
N THR A 90 25.49 12.77 -1.42
CA THR A 90 26.72 12.15 -0.90
C THR A 90 26.89 12.36 0.60
N ASP A 91 26.51 13.54 1.12
CA ASP A 91 26.52 13.77 2.57
C ASP A 91 25.51 12.85 3.29
N TRP A 92 24.31 12.68 2.71
CA TRP A 92 23.31 11.75 3.21
C TRP A 92 23.79 10.30 3.15
N GLU A 93 24.32 9.84 2.01
CA GLU A 93 24.78 8.45 1.82
C GLU A 93 25.86 8.08 2.85
N ASN A 94 26.81 9.00 3.09
CA ASN A 94 27.86 8.84 4.11
C ASN A 94 27.30 8.78 5.54
N GLN A 95 26.23 9.54 5.84
CA GLN A 95 25.56 9.47 7.15
C GLN A 95 24.75 8.20 7.29
N TRP A 96 23.97 7.84 6.26
CA TRP A 96 23.16 6.64 6.22
C TRP A 96 24.01 5.37 6.41
N GLU A 97 25.18 5.30 5.77
CA GLU A 97 26.09 4.15 5.90
C GLU A 97 26.61 3.94 7.34
N GLN A 98 26.78 5.02 8.12
CA GLN A 98 27.18 4.93 9.53
C GLN A 98 26.10 4.25 10.40
N TYR A 99 24.84 4.33 9.99
CA TYR A 99 23.73 3.64 10.64
C TYR A 99 23.57 2.21 10.10
N ALA A 100 23.63 2.05 8.77
CA ALA A 100 23.40 0.77 8.10
C ALA A 100 24.48 -0.29 8.40
N SER A 101 25.74 0.12 8.50
CA SER A 101 26.88 -0.79 8.72
C SER A 101 26.77 -1.57 10.05
N PRO A 102 26.61 -0.92 11.22
CA PRO A 102 26.45 -1.63 12.49
C PRO A 102 25.13 -2.42 12.58
N LEU A 103 24.06 -1.98 11.93
CA LEU A 103 22.83 -2.78 11.84
C LEU A 103 23.10 -4.09 11.10
N THR A 104 23.72 -4.03 9.93
CA THR A 104 24.04 -5.21 9.12
C THR A 104 25.00 -6.16 9.85
N ALA A 105 26.03 -5.61 10.52
CA ALA A 105 27.01 -6.42 11.26
C ALA A 105 26.37 -7.22 12.41
N ASN A 106 25.35 -6.67 13.07
CA ASN A 106 24.69 -7.30 14.20
C ASN A 106 23.44 -8.12 13.83
N ALA A 107 22.71 -7.71 12.78
CA ALA A 107 21.44 -8.30 12.39
C ALA A 107 21.55 -9.32 11.25
N GLY A 108 22.61 -9.24 10.45
CA GLY A 108 22.80 -10.01 9.22
C GLY A 108 22.65 -9.15 7.96
N PRO A 109 22.99 -9.71 6.78
CA PRO A 109 22.78 -9.06 5.49
C PRO A 109 21.27 -8.86 5.21
N HIS A 110 20.94 -7.93 4.33
CA HIS A 110 19.57 -7.65 3.86
C HIS A 110 18.59 -7.31 5.00
N MET A 111 18.94 -6.32 5.81
CA MET A 111 18.14 -5.93 6.96
C MET A 111 17.68 -4.47 6.92
N VAL A 112 18.05 -3.71 5.89
CA VAL A 112 17.82 -2.25 5.85
C VAL A 112 16.96 -1.84 4.66
N GLN A 113 15.97 -0.97 4.91
CA GLN A 113 15.27 -0.22 3.88
C GLN A 113 16.02 1.08 3.60
N GLY A 114 16.43 1.27 2.35
CA GLY A 114 17.23 2.41 1.90
C GLY A 114 16.44 3.43 1.08
N ALA A 115 17.04 4.61 0.90
CA ALA A 115 16.58 5.68 0.01
C ALA A 115 15.13 6.16 0.22
N VAL A 116 14.68 6.22 1.49
CA VAL A 116 13.36 6.66 1.99
C VAL A 116 13.01 8.09 1.56
N PHE A 117 12.81 8.30 0.26
CA PHE A 117 12.67 9.60 -0.39
C PHE A 117 11.21 9.85 -0.72
N CYS A 118 10.78 11.10 -0.80
CA CYS A 118 9.51 11.53 -1.34
C CYS A 118 9.60 12.05 -2.76
N CYS A 119 10.70 12.72 -3.08
CA CYS A 119 10.65 13.73 -4.11
C CYS A 119 11.98 14.36 -4.51
N GLY A 120 12.00 14.92 -5.72
CA GLY A 120 13.07 15.81 -6.18
C GLY A 120 14.16 15.10 -6.97
N GLU A 121 15.35 15.69 -6.99
CA GLU A 121 16.41 15.24 -7.92
C GLU A 121 17.20 14.03 -7.42
N TRP A 122 16.97 13.57 -6.19
CA TRP A 122 17.78 12.50 -5.59
C TRP A 122 17.47 11.12 -6.17
N ASP A 123 16.30 10.93 -6.78
CA ASP A 123 15.85 9.70 -7.45
C ASP A 123 16.87 9.22 -8.50
N ARG A 124 17.55 10.15 -9.17
CA ARG A 124 18.56 9.84 -10.20
C ARG A 124 19.76 9.07 -9.64
N PHE A 125 20.01 9.14 -8.33
CA PHE A 125 21.13 8.46 -7.68
C PHE A 125 20.77 7.04 -7.22
N ILE A 126 19.48 6.70 -7.10
CA ILE A 126 19.04 5.40 -6.58
C ILE A 126 19.65 4.21 -7.36
N PRO A 127 19.73 4.21 -8.71
CA PRO A 127 20.37 3.09 -9.42
C PRO A 127 21.85 2.89 -9.02
N GLY A 128 22.59 3.98 -8.81
CA GLY A 128 23.99 3.92 -8.35
C GLY A 128 24.10 3.43 -6.92
N TYR A 129 23.24 3.94 -6.05
CA TYR A 129 23.11 3.56 -4.65
C TYR A 129 22.80 2.06 -4.49
N VAL A 130 21.81 1.55 -5.21
CA VAL A 130 21.45 0.11 -5.21
C VAL A 130 22.65 -0.74 -5.61
N ARG A 131 23.36 -0.39 -6.69
CA ARG A 131 24.56 -1.14 -7.10
C ARG A 131 25.68 -1.12 -6.06
N ASN A 132 25.81 -0.04 -5.28
CA ASN A 132 26.84 0.09 -4.26
C ASN A 132 26.55 -0.79 -3.03
N PHE A 133 25.29 -0.88 -2.61
CA PHE A 133 24.87 -1.56 -1.37
C PHE A 133 24.13 -2.90 -1.58
N THR A 134 24.32 -3.52 -2.75
CA THR A 134 23.88 -4.90 -3.03
C THR A 134 25.03 -5.84 -3.39
N THR A 135 26.28 -5.36 -3.30
CA THR A 135 27.46 -6.20 -3.55
C THR A 135 27.64 -7.26 -2.44
N SER A 136 28.39 -8.32 -2.73
CA SER A 136 28.68 -9.38 -1.75
C SER A 136 29.42 -8.89 -0.49
N THR A 137 30.13 -7.75 -0.60
CA THR A 137 30.84 -7.13 0.53
C THR A 137 30.03 -6.04 1.23
N ARG A 138 28.90 -5.62 0.64
CA ARG A 138 28.01 -4.58 1.19
C ARG A 138 26.52 -4.96 1.07
N PRO A 139 26.07 -6.17 1.47
CA PRO A 139 24.71 -6.64 1.24
C PRO A 139 23.72 -6.05 2.27
N PHE A 140 23.56 -4.72 2.30
CA PHE A 140 22.82 -4.04 3.36
C PHE A 140 21.30 -4.04 3.08
N LEU A 141 20.95 -3.82 1.81
CA LEU A 141 19.59 -3.50 1.40
C LEU A 141 18.69 -4.74 1.38
N GLN A 142 17.57 -4.64 2.08
CA GLN A 142 16.40 -5.51 1.98
C GLN A 142 15.41 -4.95 0.97
N THR A 143 15.22 -3.63 0.95
CA THR A 143 14.29 -2.91 0.07
C THR A 143 14.81 -1.51 -0.24
N ILE A 144 14.30 -0.93 -1.33
CA ILE A 144 14.37 0.51 -1.61
C ILE A 144 12.97 1.08 -1.45
N SER A 145 12.83 2.12 -0.64
CA SER A 145 11.57 2.81 -0.41
C SER A 145 11.49 4.11 -1.21
N HIS A 146 10.27 4.51 -1.53
CA HIS A 146 9.95 5.88 -1.94
C HIS A 146 8.55 6.24 -1.41
N HIS A 147 8.21 7.51 -1.36
CA HIS A 147 6.89 7.97 -0.97
C HIS A 147 6.05 8.35 -2.18
N PHE A 148 4.73 8.24 -2.05
CA PHE A 148 3.82 8.66 -3.12
C PHE A 148 2.56 9.32 -2.57
N TYR A 149 2.41 10.59 -2.93
CA TYR A 149 1.17 11.36 -2.78
C TYR A 149 0.91 12.12 -4.08
N PRO A 150 -0.23 11.90 -4.75
CA PRO A 150 -0.48 12.52 -6.05
C PRO A 150 -0.78 14.03 -5.95
N MET A 151 -1.14 14.53 -4.76
CA MET A 151 -1.51 15.93 -4.54
C MET A 151 -1.39 16.35 -3.07
N SER A 152 -1.51 17.64 -2.80
CA SER A 152 -1.62 18.19 -1.44
C SER A 152 -3.02 18.04 -0.87
N GLY A 153 -3.15 18.00 0.46
CA GLY A 153 -4.46 18.06 1.12
C GLY A 153 -5.23 19.35 0.79
N ALA A 154 -4.53 20.45 0.54
CA ALA A 154 -5.14 21.72 0.13
C ALA A 154 -5.76 21.66 -1.28
N ASP A 155 -5.13 20.92 -2.19
CA ASP A 155 -5.53 20.79 -3.59
C ASP A 155 -6.53 19.67 -3.86
N ALA A 156 -6.67 18.74 -2.91
CA ALA A 156 -7.44 17.53 -3.07
C ALA A 156 -8.94 17.80 -3.29
N THR A 157 -9.48 17.17 -4.32
CA THR A 157 -10.91 17.14 -4.64
C THR A 157 -11.29 15.74 -5.12
N ILE A 158 -12.57 15.38 -5.03
CA ILE A 158 -13.09 14.11 -5.57
C ILE A 158 -12.72 13.97 -7.05
N ALA A 159 -12.87 15.05 -7.84
CA ALA A 159 -12.57 15.03 -9.27
C ALA A 159 -11.09 14.71 -9.54
N LYS A 160 -10.17 15.42 -8.88
CA LYS A 160 -8.73 15.19 -9.05
C LYS A 160 -8.30 13.79 -8.61
N LEU A 161 -8.88 13.25 -7.54
CA LEU A 161 -8.52 11.90 -7.07
C LEU A 161 -8.96 10.79 -8.03
N LEU A 162 -9.92 11.07 -8.92
CA LEU A 162 -10.40 10.15 -9.96
C LEU A 162 -9.68 10.35 -11.31
N GLU A 163 -8.81 11.35 -11.43
CA GLU A 163 -8.04 11.58 -12.65
C GLU A 163 -6.89 10.57 -12.77
N PRO A 164 -6.46 10.22 -13.99
CA PRO A 164 -5.38 9.25 -14.21
C PRO A 164 -4.07 9.56 -13.46
N HIS A 165 -3.74 10.85 -13.27
CA HIS A 165 -2.53 11.26 -12.57
C HIS A 165 -2.50 10.79 -11.11
N ALA A 166 -3.68 10.59 -10.50
CA ALA A 166 -3.77 10.24 -9.08
C ALA A 166 -3.27 8.82 -8.76
N VAL A 167 -3.14 7.99 -9.79
CA VAL A 167 -2.64 6.61 -9.70
C VAL A 167 -1.41 6.36 -10.58
N ASP A 168 -0.86 7.41 -11.21
CA ASP A 168 0.25 7.27 -12.16
C ASP A 168 1.56 6.98 -11.42
N LEU A 169 1.95 5.70 -11.46
CA LEU A 169 3.20 5.18 -10.91
C LEU A 169 4.20 4.80 -12.01
N THR A 170 3.93 5.19 -13.27
CA THR A 170 4.76 4.80 -14.41
C THR A 170 6.18 5.35 -14.33
N GLY A 171 6.36 6.51 -13.66
CA GLY A 171 7.67 7.10 -13.37
C GLY A 171 8.58 6.17 -12.57
N PHE A 172 8.03 5.30 -11.72
CA PHE A 172 8.81 4.34 -10.94
C PHE A 172 9.14 3.05 -11.69
N LYS A 173 8.52 2.77 -12.83
CA LYS A 173 8.62 1.46 -13.51
C LYS A 173 10.06 1.06 -13.82
N ALA A 174 10.84 1.98 -14.39
CA ALA A 174 12.24 1.72 -14.73
C ALA A 174 13.08 1.49 -13.47
N LEU A 175 12.84 2.31 -12.44
CA LEU A 175 13.54 2.21 -11.16
C LEU A 175 13.21 0.90 -10.44
N ALA A 176 11.94 0.54 -10.35
CA ALA A 176 11.48 -0.70 -9.77
C ALA A 176 12.05 -1.91 -10.51
N SER A 177 12.10 -1.87 -11.84
CA SER A 177 12.72 -2.92 -12.65
C SER A 177 14.21 -3.08 -12.34
N ASP A 178 14.96 -1.97 -12.23
CA ASP A 178 16.40 -2.00 -11.90
C ASP A 178 16.65 -2.55 -10.49
N CYS A 179 15.90 -2.08 -9.49
CA CYS A 179 16.02 -2.57 -8.11
C CYS A 179 15.72 -4.08 -8.03
N ASN A 180 14.60 -4.50 -8.62
CA ASN A 180 14.20 -5.91 -8.65
C ASN A 180 15.23 -6.80 -9.37
N ALA A 181 15.88 -6.31 -10.44
CA ALA A 181 16.93 -7.05 -11.15
C ALA A 181 18.20 -7.27 -10.29
N HIS A 182 18.44 -6.39 -9.31
CA HIS A 182 19.51 -6.53 -8.32
C HIS A 182 19.08 -7.31 -7.06
N GLY A 183 17.86 -7.89 -7.05
CA GLY A 183 17.35 -8.66 -5.92
C GLY A 183 16.90 -7.80 -4.74
N VAL A 184 16.72 -6.48 -4.92
CA VAL A 184 16.21 -5.57 -3.89
C VAL A 184 14.85 -5.03 -4.32
N PRO A 185 13.74 -5.51 -3.73
CA PRO A 185 12.42 -4.98 -4.03
C PRO A 185 12.32 -3.46 -3.88
N PHE A 186 11.73 -2.80 -4.89
CA PHE A 186 11.29 -1.42 -4.77
C PHE A 186 9.87 -1.38 -4.19
N VAL A 187 9.67 -0.52 -3.20
CA VAL A 187 8.41 -0.38 -2.45
C VAL A 187 8.01 1.08 -2.33
N ILE A 188 6.71 1.33 -2.20
CA ILE A 188 6.22 2.59 -1.68
C ILE A 188 6.07 2.41 -0.17
N GLY A 189 7.07 2.87 0.59
CA GLY A 189 7.11 2.71 2.05
C GLY A 189 6.20 3.69 2.79
N GLU A 190 5.81 4.77 2.12
CA GLU A 190 4.78 5.69 2.61
C GLU A 190 3.97 6.24 1.43
N GLY A 191 2.65 6.27 1.53
CA GLY A 191 1.87 6.99 0.55
C GLY A 191 0.40 7.06 0.91
N ASN A 192 -0.31 8.00 0.30
CA ASN A 192 -1.76 8.08 0.42
C ASN A 192 -2.35 9.05 -0.64
N SER A 193 -3.66 9.27 -0.55
CA SER A 193 -4.44 10.10 -1.49
C SER A 193 -3.98 11.54 -1.61
N ALA A 194 -3.51 12.15 -0.51
CA ALA A 194 -2.97 13.50 -0.51
C ALA A 194 -2.08 13.74 0.72
N TYR A 195 -0.97 14.45 0.60
CA TYR A 195 -0.10 14.74 1.76
C TYR A 195 -0.75 15.78 2.72
N ASP A 196 -0.06 16.15 3.80
CA ASP A 196 -0.58 17.02 4.88
C ASP A 196 -1.80 16.44 5.63
N GLY A 197 -1.83 15.11 5.83
CA GLY A 197 -2.92 14.42 6.54
C GLY A 197 -4.16 14.13 5.68
N GLY A 198 -4.14 14.53 4.40
CA GLY A 198 -5.24 14.35 3.46
C GLY A 198 -6.32 15.42 3.57
N LYS A 199 -7.48 15.15 2.95
CA LYS A 199 -8.60 16.08 2.87
C LYS A 199 -9.92 15.45 3.29
N GLU A 200 -10.56 16.04 4.29
CA GLU A 200 -11.93 15.70 4.70
C GLU A 200 -12.92 15.83 3.53
N GLY A 201 -13.80 14.84 3.38
CA GLY A 201 -14.74 14.71 2.27
C GLY A 201 -14.12 14.17 0.96
N VAL A 202 -12.82 13.89 0.96
CA VAL A 202 -12.10 13.30 -0.19
C VAL A 202 -11.32 12.07 0.25
N SER A 203 -10.26 12.25 1.04
CA SER A 203 -9.39 11.17 1.50
C SER A 203 -10.09 10.19 2.44
N ASN A 204 -11.04 10.68 3.25
CA ASN A 204 -11.81 9.85 4.18
C ASN A 204 -13.15 9.37 3.61
N ALA A 205 -13.42 9.62 2.34
CA ALA A 205 -14.68 9.32 1.70
C ALA A 205 -14.56 8.17 0.71
N PHE A 206 -15.69 7.61 0.26
CA PHE A 206 -15.73 6.44 -0.62
C PHE A 206 -14.94 6.58 -1.92
N VAL A 207 -14.70 7.80 -2.41
CA VAL A 207 -13.78 8.05 -3.53
C VAL A 207 -12.38 7.47 -3.28
N SER A 208 -11.87 7.48 -2.04
CA SER A 208 -10.57 6.88 -1.72
C SER A 208 -10.59 5.36 -1.82
N ALA A 209 -11.76 4.73 -1.71
CA ALA A 209 -11.90 3.30 -1.93
C ALA A 209 -11.73 2.94 -3.42
N LEU A 210 -12.39 3.69 -4.32
CA LEU A 210 -12.24 3.52 -5.77
C LEU A 210 -10.79 3.76 -6.22
N TRP A 211 -10.22 4.87 -5.77
CA TRP A 211 -8.83 5.23 -6.04
C TRP A 211 -7.84 4.19 -5.50
N GLY A 212 -8.05 3.72 -4.27
CA GLY A 212 -7.15 2.79 -3.61
C GLY A 212 -7.06 1.43 -4.30
N VAL A 213 -8.19 0.90 -4.81
CA VAL A 213 -8.18 -0.35 -5.59
C VAL A 213 -7.36 -0.17 -6.86
N ASP A 214 -7.56 0.94 -7.58
CA ASP A 214 -6.84 1.21 -8.82
C ASP A 214 -5.34 1.40 -8.59
N LEU A 215 -4.96 2.21 -7.59
CA LEU A 215 -3.57 2.48 -7.22
C LEU A 215 -2.80 1.19 -6.89
N LEU A 216 -3.42 0.25 -6.18
CA LEU A 216 -2.75 -1.00 -5.79
C LEU A 216 -2.47 -1.89 -7.01
N PHE A 217 -3.37 -1.92 -7.99
CA PHE A 217 -3.09 -2.59 -9.27
C PHE A 217 -2.07 -1.84 -10.12
N GLU A 218 -2.13 -0.52 -10.20
CA GLU A 218 -1.08 0.30 -10.86
C GLU A 218 0.28 0.06 -10.23
N SER A 219 0.36 -0.08 -8.91
CA SER A 219 1.58 -0.43 -8.20
C SER A 219 2.13 -1.78 -8.68
N ALA A 220 1.27 -2.81 -8.71
CA ALA A 220 1.65 -4.15 -9.10
C ALA A 220 2.19 -4.21 -10.54
N VAL A 221 1.52 -3.57 -11.51
CA VAL A 221 1.94 -3.61 -12.93
C VAL A 221 3.18 -2.76 -13.23
N ASN A 222 3.48 -1.77 -12.38
CA ASN A 222 4.71 -0.99 -12.46
C ASN A 222 5.88 -1.60 -11.66
N GLY A 223 5.70 -2.81 -11.12
CA GLY A 223 6.78 -3.58 -10.48
C GLY A 223 7.07 -3.19 -9.03
N ILE A 224 6.23 -2.35 -8.42
CA ILE A 224 6.27 -2.03 -6.99
C ILE A 224 5.82 -3.28 -6.22
N ARG A 225 6.62 -3.70 -5.24
CA ARG A 225 6.41 -4.97 -4.52
C ARG A 225 5.58 -4.84 -3.26
N ARG A 226 5.49 -3.64 -2.71
CA ARG A 226 4.73 -3.33 -1.51
C ARG A 226 4.29 -1.86 -1.56
N PHE A 227 3.08 -1.59 -1.11
CA PHE A 227 2.57 -0.25 -0.89
C PHE A 227 2.10 -0.16 0.57
N ASN A 228 2.64 0.80 1.30
CA ASN A 228 2.28 1.05 2.70
C ASN A 228 1.46 2.35 2.77
N PHE A 229 0.15 2.22 2.97
CA PHE A 229 -0.70 3.39 3.19
C PHE A 229 -0.40 4.03 4.54
N HIS A 230 -0.01 5.31 4.53
CA HIS A 230 0.27 6.06 5.75
C HIS A 230 -1.02 6.39 6.52
N GLY A 231 -0.93 6.55 7.84
CA GLY A 231 -2.08 6.89 8.68
C GLY A 231 -1.83 6.74 10.18
N GLY A 232 -2.91 6.85 10.95
CA GLY A 232 -2.94 6.59 12.39
C GLY A 232 -2.51 7.78 13.27
N PRO A 233 -3.03 7.88 14.51
CA PRO A 233 -4.33 7.34 14.91
C PRO A 233 -5.50 8.06 14.21
N HIS A 234 -5.23 9.25 13.67
CA HIS A 234 -6.20 10.15 13.04
C HIS A 234 -5.66 10.67 11.70
N GLY A 235 -6.48 11.45 11.00
CA GLY A 235 -6.14 12.07 9.72
C GLY A 235 -7.10 11.59 8.64
N ALA A 236 -7.43 12.46 7.69
CA ALA A 236 -8.48 12.17 6.72
C ALA A 236 -8.16 10.94 5.88
N TYR A 237 -6.88 10.67 5.61
CA TYR A 237 -6.51 9.56 4.72
C TYR A 237 -6.31 8.20 5.41
N THR A 238 -6.45 8.12 6.73
CA THR A 238 -6.04 6.91 7.43
C THR A 238 -6.95 5.73 7.05
N PRO A 239 -6.43 4.53 6.73
CA PRO A 239 -7.30 3.37 6.51
C PRO A 239 -8.04 2.94 7.78
N ILE A 240 -7.39 3.07 8.94
CA ILE A 240 -7.93 2.69 10.24
C ILE A 240 -7.78 3.90 11.17
N ASP A 241 -8.91 4.48 11.56
CA ASP A 241 -8.94 5.57 12.53
C ASP A 241 -9.30 5.01 13.91
N MET A 242 -9.08 5.79 14.95
CA MET A 242 -9.33 5.39 16.33
C MET A 242 -10.05 6.48 17.10
N GLU A 243 -11.16 6.14 17.74
CA GLU A 243 -11.68 6.93 18.85
C GLU A 243 -10.87 6.66 20.11
N THR A 244 -10.72 7.67 20.98
CA THR A 244 -9.96 7.54 22.23
C THR A 244 -10.83 7.44 23.48
N ASN A 245 -12.14 7.71 23.36
CA ASN A 245 -13.05 7.72 24.51
C ASN A 245 -14.50 7.29 24.14
N PRO A 246 -14.87 6.01 24.34
CA PRO A 246 -13.99 4.88 24.69
C PRO A 246 -13.04 4.53 23.53
N PRO A 247 -11.88 3.89 23.81
CA PRO A 247 -10.94 3.53 22.77
C PRO A 247 -11.52 2.47 21.84
N TYR A 248 -11.58 2.77 20.54
CA TYR A 248 -12.16 1.90 19.52
C TYR A 248 -11.61 2.25 18.13
N ALA A 249 -11.09 1.25 17.41
CA ALA A 249 -10.58 1.40 16.05
C ALA A 249 -11.65 1.05 15.00
N PHE A 250 -11.77 1.86 13.95
CA PHE A 250 -12.73 1.64 12.88
C PHE A 250 -12.11 1.81 11.49
N ALA A 251 -12.62 1.04 10.55
CA ALA A 251 -12.20 1.09 9.16
C ALA A 251 -12.80 2.33 8.46
N ARG A 252 -11.95 3.09 7.76
CA ARG A 252 -12.37 4.13 6.83
C ARG A 252 -12.49 3.55 5.40
N PRO A 253 -13.12 4.27 4.45
CA PRO A 253 -13.35 3.73 3.10
C PRO A 253 -12.13 3.14 2.40
N LEU A 254 -10.93 3.73 2.57
CA LEU A 254 -9.69 3.22 1.99
C LEU A 254 -9.35 1.79 2.46
N PHE A 255 -9.69 1.39 3.69
CA PHE A 255 -9.49 0.02 4.17
C PHE A 255 -10.27 -1.00 3.36
N TYR A 256 -11.48 -0.66 2.90
CA TYR A 256 -12.27 -1.52 2.04
C TYR A 256 -11.64 -1.70 0.66
N ALA A 257 -10.86 -0.71 0.18
CA ALA A 257 -10.05 -0.85 -1.03
C ALA A 257 -8.97 -1.92 -0.85
N MET A 258 -8.26 -1.87 0.28
CA MET A 258 -7.23 -2.85 0.64
C MET A 258 -7.83 -4.25 0.74
N TRP A 259 -9.02 -4.36 1.33
CA TRP A 259 -9.74 -5.63 1.44
C TRP A 259 -10.18 -6.18 0.08
N ALA A 260 -10.82 -5.36 -0.76
CA ALA A 260 -11.24 -5.76 -2.11
C ALA A 260 -10.05 -6.13 -3.00
N PHE A 261 -8.93 -5.40 -2.89
CA PHE A 261 -7.69 -5.76 -3.57
C PHE A 261 -7.15 -7.10 -3.08
N THR A 262 -7.09 -7.32 -1.75
CA THR A 262 -6.61 -8.59 -1.16
C THR A 262 -7.43 -9.78 -1.63
N ASP A 263 -8.75 -9.63 -1.69
CA ASP A 263 -9.67 -10.64 -2.24
C ASP A 263 -9.28 -10.99 -3.69
N ALA A 264 -9.06 -9.97 -4.53
CA ALA A 264 -8.71 -10.13 -5.94
C ALA A 264 -7.26 -10.60 -6.24
N VAL A 265 -6.34 -10.55 -5.27
CA VAL A 265 -4.91 -10.94 -5.48
C VAL A 265 -4.42 -12.08 -4.59
N SER A 266 -5.30 -12.67 -3.77
CA SER A 266 -4.96 -13.76 -2.85
C SER A 266 -4.30 -14.97 -3.54
N ASN A 267 -3.57 -15.79 -2.78
CA ASN A 267 -2.98 -17.07 -3.25
C ASN A 267 -1.98 -16.95 -4.43
N GLY A 268 -1.12 -15.94 -4.42
CA GLY A 268 -0.04 -15.80 -5.42
C GLY A 268 -0.55 -15.40 -6.80
N ALA A 269 -1.59 -14.57 -6.85
CA ALA A 269 -2.21 -14.18 -8.09
C ALA A 269 -1.24 -13.44 -9.02
N SER A 270 -1.44 -13.56 -10.33
CA SER A 270 -0.73 -12.78 -11.33
C SER A 270 -1.69 -11.87 -12.08
N VAL A 271 -1.33 -10.59 -12.22
CA VAL A 271 -2.10 -9.61 -13.00
C VAL A 271 -2.08 -10.01 -14.47
N LEU A 272 -3.24 -9.99 -15.11
CA LEU A 272 -3.43 -10.17 -16.54
C LEU A 272 -3.56 -8.83 -17.23
N HIS A 273 -3.12 -8.78 -18.48
CA HIS A 273 -3.50 -7.70 -19.37
C HIS A 273 -4.99 -7.79 -19.69
N VAL A 274 -5.68 -6.66 -19.65
CA VAL A 274 -7.08 -6.54 -20.05
C VAL A 274 -7.13 -5.64 -21.28
N ASP A 275 -7.47 -6.20 -22.42
CA ASP A 275 -7.77 -5.44 -23.62
C ASP A 275 -9.18 -4.84 -23.51
N TYR A 276 -9.30 -3.54 -23.76
CA TYR A 276 -10.58 -2.85 -23.84
C TYR A 276 -10.58 -1.90 -25.03
N ASP A 277 -11.74 -1.72 -25.67
CA ASP A 277 -11.89 -0.67 -26.67
C ASP A 277 -11.85 0.73 -26.05
N ALA A 278 -11.65 1.75 -26.88
CA ALA A 278 -11.52 3.13 -26.42
C ALA A 278 -12.75 3.63 -25.66
N LEU A 279 -13.98 3.22 -26.04
CA LEU A 279 -15.21 3.65 -25.37
C LEU A 279 -15.32 3.07 -23.97
N ASN A 280 -14.95 1.80 -23.79
CA ASN A 280 -14.88 1.13 -22.50
C ASN A 280 -13.79 1.75 -21.61
N SER A 281 -12.67 2.17 -22.18
CA SER A 281 -11.58 2.85 -21.45
C SER A 281 -11.99 4.20 -20.84
N GLU A 282 -12.95 4.90 -21.44
CA GLU A 282 -13.47 6.17 -20.94
C GLU A 282 -14.52 5.98 -19.84
N GLN A 283 -15.16 4.82 -19.78
CA GLN A 283 -16.25 4.54 -18.84
C GLN A 283 -15.78 3.75 -17.63
N MET A 284 -14.77 2.90 -17.80
CA MET A 284 -14.31 1.94 -16.81
C MET A 284 -12.78 1.92 -16.76
N LYS A 285 -12.26 1.55 -15.60
CA LYS A 285 -10.93 0.97 -15.45
C LYS A 285 -11.11 -0.50 -15.10
N MET A 286 -10.33 -1.37 -15.72
CA MET A 286 -10.44 -2.81 -15.49
C MET A 286 -9.09 -3.41 -15.16
N TRP A 287 -9.12 -4.36 -14.24
CA TRP A 287 -8.01 -5.22 -13.86
C TRP A 287 -8.45 -6.66 -13.91
N ALA A 288 -7.51 -7.56 -14.12
CA ALA A 288 -7.76 -8.99 -14.06
C ALA A 288 -6.59 -9.70 -13.40
N THR A 289 -6.87 -10.78 -12.70
CA THR A 289 -5.87 -11.62 -12.04
C THR A 289 -6.14 -13.09 -12.27
N THR A 290 -5.10 -13.91 -12.13
CA THR A 290 -5.22 -15.37 -12.15
C THR A 290 -4.87 -15.94 -10.80
N HIS A 291 -5.75 -16.77 -10.25
CA HIS A 291 -5.48 -17.59 -9.08
C HIS A 291 -5.20 -19.01 -9.56
N ARG A 292 -4.04 -19.54 -9.16
CA ARG A 292 -3.62 -20.90 -9.51
C ARG A 292 -3.47 -21.73 -8.25
N THR A 293 -3.93 -22.97 -8.32
CA THR A 293 -3.67 -24.00 -7.31
C THR A 293 -2.58 -24.95 -7.82
N THR A 294 -2.17 -25.90 -6.99
CA THR A 294 -1.31 -27.01 -7.41
C THR A 294 -1.92 -27.84 -8.54
N HIS A 295 -3.22 -27.70 -8.82
CA HIS A 295 -3.96 -28.40 -9.86
C HIS A 295 -4.14 -27.58 -11.16
N GLY A 296 -3.64 -26.34 -11.21
CA GLY A 296 -3.68 -25.49 -12.40
C GLY A 296 -4.36 -24.15 -12.16
N LEU A 297 -4.82 -23.51 -13.25
CA LEU A 297 -5.64 -22.29 -13.14
C LEU A 297 -6.98 -22.64 -12.50
N ASP A 298 -7.32 -21.92 -11.43
CA ASP A 298 -8.51 -22.19 -10.62
C ASP A 298 -9.57 -21.10 -10.81
N THR A 299 -9.15 -19.83 -10.74
CA THR A 299 -10.05 -18.68 -10.87
C THR A 299 -9.39 -17.57 -11.68
N VAL A 300 -10.19 -16.86 -12.49
CA VAL A 300 -9.82 -15.53 -12.99
C VAL A 300 -10.74 -14.51 -12.35
N THR A 301 -10.15 -13.53 -11.68
CA THR A 301 -10.91 -12.44 -11.05
C THR A 301 -10.82 -11.21 -11.93
N ILE A 302 -11.96 -10.61 -12.25
CA ILE A 302 -12.07 -9.33 -12.95
C ILE A 302 -12.46 -8.27 -11.93
N VAL A 303 -11.75 -7.15 -11.92
CA VAL A 303 -12.10 -5.97 -11.12
C VAL A 303 -12.45 -4.83 -12.07
N ALA A 304 -13.69 -4.35 -12.01
CA ALA A 304 -14.16 -3.23 -12.83
C ALA A 304 -14.50 -2.02 -11.94
N ILE A 305 -13.87 -0.89 -12.23
CA ILE A 305 -13.98 0.36 -11.48
C ILE A 305 -14.64 1.41 -12.37
N PRO A 306 -15.82 1.95 -11.98
CA PRO A 306 -16.50 2.98 -12.75
C PRO A 306 -15.74 4.30 -12.75
N LYS A 307 -15.56 4.89 -13.95
CA LYS A 307 -15.07 6.27 -14.12
C LYS A 307 -16.22 7.27 -14.20
N LYS A 308 -17.36 6.85 -14.77
CA LYS A 308 -18.59 7.65 -14.81
C LYS A 308 -19.45 7.34 -13.60
N LEU A 309 -19.39 8.23 -12.61
CA LEU A 309 -20.10 8.08 -11.34
C LEU A 309 -21.54 8.64 -11.35
N ASN A 310 -21.95 9.25 -12.47
CA ASN A 310 -23.30 9.76 -12.69
C ASN A 310 -23.97 8.96 -13.82
N GLY A 311 -25.27 8.66 -13.69
CA GLY A 311 -26.07 8.02 -14.74
C GLY A 311 -26.63 6.65 -14.33
N GLY A 312 -26.98 5.82 -15.31
CA GLY A 312 -27.63 4.53 -15.09
C GLY A 312 -26.68 3.39 -14.67
N GLY A 313 -25.41 3.46 -15.07
CA GLY A 313 -24.45 2.35 -14.99
C GLY A 313 -23.90 2.01 -16.38
N VAL A 314 -23.14 0.91 -16.48
CA VAL A 314 -22.51 0.44 -17.71
C VAL A 314 -22.79 -1.04 -17.90
N ASP A 315 -23.26 -1.43 -19.08
CA ASP A 315 -23.33 -2.82 -19.52
C ASP A 315 -21.95 -3.27 -19.98
N LEU A 316 -21.28 -4.04 -19.13
CA LEU A 316 -19.96 -4.57 -19.42
C LEU A 316 -20.08 -5.90 -20.18
N VAL A 317 -19.44 -5.97 -21.35
CA VAL A 317 -19.40 -7.17 -22.19
C VAL A 317 -17.94 -7.60 -22.36
N LEU A 318 -17.57 -8.74 -21.81
CA LEU A 318 -16.20 -9.26 -21.81
C LEU A 318 -16.11 -10.55 -22.62
N ASN A 319 -15.16 -10.62 -23.54
CA ASN A 319 -14.77 -11.89 -24.14
C ASN A 319 -13.72 -12.57 -23.24
N VAL A 320 -14.13 -13.66 -22.61
CA VAL A 320 -13.29 -14.43 -21.67
C VAL A 320 -12.91 -15.80 -22.23
N SER A 321 -13.17 -16.07 -23.50
CA SER A 321 -12.87 -17.36 -24.16
C SER A 321 -11.40 -17.78 -24.11
N GLY A 322 -10.47 -16.83 -23.96
CA GLY A 322 -9.03 -17.12 -23.81
C GLY A 322 -8.64 -17.62 -22.41
N VAL A 323 -9.52 -17.49 -21.41
CA VAL A 323 -9.23 -17.84 -20.03
C VAL A 323 -10.27 -18.76 -19.39
N ALA A 324 -11.53 -18.70 -19.81
CA ALA A 324 -12.65 -19.43 -19.23
C ALA A 324 -13.48 -20.15 -20.29
N ASN A 325 -14.08 -21.29 -19.88
CA ASN A 325 -14.97 -22.07 -20.74
C ASN A 325 -16.40 -21.51 -20.73
N ALA A 326 -17.15 -21.80 -21.79
CA ALA A 326 -18.59 -21.61 -21.80
C ALA A 326 -19.25 -22.37 -20.63
N GLY A 327 -20.20 -21.74 -19.96
CA GLY A 327 -20.88 -22.30 -18.78
C GLY A 327 -20.09 -22.17 -17.47
N ALA A 328 -18.88 -21.59 -17.48
CA ALA A 328 -18.15 -21.29 -16.25
C ALA A 328 -18.99 -20.41 -15.32
N ASN A 329 -19.06 -20.78 -14.04
CA ASN A 329 -19.77 -20.03 -13.01
C ASN A 329 -19.00 -18.75 -12.69
N VAL A 330 -19.74 -17.66 -12.51
CA VAL A 330 -19.18 -16.36 -12.16
C VAL A 330 -19.87 -15.85 -10.90
N THR A 331 -19.10 -15.65 -9.84
CA THR A 331 -19.58 -15.04 -8.59
C THR A 331 -19.14 -13.59 -8.54
N VAL A 332 -20.09 -12.68 -8.34
CA VAL A 332 -19.87 -11.24 -8.38
C VAL A 332 -20.12 -10.63 -7.01
N ARG A 333 -19.19 -9.81 -6.54
CA ARG A 333 -19.27 -9.00 -5.32
C ARG A 333 -19.09 -7.53 -5.70
N ALA A 334 -19.73 -6.64 -4.96
CA ALA A 334 -19.59 -5.20 -5.16
C ALA A 334 -19.01 -4.53 -3.91
N LEU A 335 -17.99 -3.70 -4.10
CA LEU A 335 -17.57 -2.68 -3.14
C LEU A 335 -18.37 -1.40 -3.45
N LYS A 336 -19.23 -0.98 -2.52
CA LYS A 336 -20.22 0.09 -2.73
C LYS A 336 -20.44 0.94 -1.47
N ALA A 337 -20.96 2.15 -1.68
CA ALA A 337 -21.43 3.06 -0.63
C ALA A 337 -22.62 3.90 -1.12
N PRO A 338 -23.37 4.58 -0.23
CA PRO A 338 -24.56 5.37 -0.62
C PRO A 338 -24.26 6.53 -1.58
N ALA A 339 -23.08 7.13 -1.47
CA ALA A 339 -22.61 8.26 -2.28
C ALA A 339 -21.09 8.27 -2.36
N ILE A 340 -20.54 8.91 -3.40
CA ILE A 340 -19.08 9.01 -3.62
C ILE A 340 -18.33 9.70 -2.47
N ASN A 341 -18.98 10.62 -1.77
CA ASN A 341 -18.43 11.34 -0.63
C ASN A 341 -18.80 10.70 0.73
N SER A 342 -19.35 9.48 0.75
CA SER A 342 -19.74 8.82 1.99
C SER A 342 -18.51 8.45 2.81
N THR A 343 -18.50 8.80 4.09
CA THR A 343 -17.45 8.40 5.05
C THR A 343 -17.82 7.12 5.82
N SER A 344 -19.03 6.61 5.60
CA SER A 344 -19.61 5.39 6.19
C SER A 344 -20.63 4.79 5.22
N GLY A 345 -21.26 3.67 5.60
CA GLY A 345 -22.12 2.85 4.74
C GLY A 345 -21.35 2.07 3.68
N VAL A 346 -20.03 1.94 3.81
CA VAL A 346 -19.21 1.20 2.86
C VAL A 346 -19.37 -0.29 3.11
N SER A 347 -19.55 -1.07 2.05
CA SER A 347 -19.62 -2.53 2.14
C SER A 347 -18.93 -3.18 0.96
N PHE A 348 -18.41 -4.39 1.16
CA PHE A 348 -17.89 -5.25 0.11
C PHE A 348 -18.60 -6.61 0.17
N GLY A 349 -19.28 -6.99 -0.90
CA GLY A 349 -20.06 -8.24 -0.95
C GLY A 349 -21.10 -8.34 0.17
N GLY A 350 -21.77 -7.23 0.51
CA GLY A 350 -22.80 -7.16 1.57
C GLY A 350 -22.26 -7.09 3.01
N LEU A 351 -20.93 -7.14 3.18
CA LEU A 351 -20.26 -7.10 4.48
C LEU A 351 -19.63 -5.74 4.74
N THR A 352 -19.70 -5.27 5.99
CA THR A 352 -19.19 -3.96 6.42
C THR A 352 -18.45 -4.04 7.75
N PHE A 353 -17.42 -3.20 7.92
CA PHE A 353 -16.75 -2.97 9.21
C PHE A 353 -17.41 -1.84 10.01
N ASP A 354 -18.36 -1.11 9.43
CA ASP A 354 -19.05 -0.03 10.12
C ASP A 354 -19.78 -0.56 11.34
N GLY A 355 -19.45 -0.02 12.51
CA GLY A 355 -19.98 -0.47 13.80
C GLY A 355 -19.42 -1.81 14.30
N SER A 356 -18.46 -2.42 13.61
CA SER A 356 -17.76 -3.61 14.11
C SER A 356 -16.77 -3.20 15.19
N THR A 357 -16.83 -3.84 16.36
CA THR A 357 -15.88 -3.64 17.48
C THR A 357 -14.90 -4.79 17.66
N THR A 358 -14.95 -5.79 16.78
CA THR A 358 -14.19 -7.05 16.91
C THR A 358 -13.07 -7.18 15.87
N GLY A 359 -12.98 -6.26 14.92
CA GLY A 359 -12.08 -6.37 13.77
C GLY A 359 -12.55 -7.37 12.71
N TYR A 360 -13.78 -7.87 12.81
CA TYR A 360 -14.42 -8.71 11.78
C TYR A 360 -15.58 -7.97 11.12
N PRO A 361 -15.78 -8.10 9.80
CA PRO A 361 -16.91 -7.47 9.15
C PRO A 361 -18.21 -8.16 9.56
N GLN A 362 -19.30 -7.39 9.54
CA GLN A 362 -20.66 -7.81 9.85
C GLN A 362 -21.60 -7.55 8.67
N GLY A 363 -22.78 -8.17 8.68
CA GLY A 363 -23.76 -8.07 7.60
C GLY A 363 -24.13 -9.43 7.03
N VAL A 364 -24.81 -9.41 5.88
CA VAL A 364 -25.22 -10.62 5.16
C VAL A 364 -24.44 -10.66 3.86
N PRO A 365 -23.72 -11.75 3.56
CA PRO A 365 -23.04 -11.89 2.27
C PRO A 365 -24.01 -11.69 1.11
N GLU A 366 -23.65 -10.79 0.21
CA GLU A 366 -24.39 -10.45 -1.01
C GLU A 366 -23.50 -10.78 -2.21
N VAL A 367 -23.96 -11.74 -3.02
CA VAL A 367 -23.30 -12.16 -4.25
C VAL A 367 -24.32 -12.29 -5.37
N GLU A 368 -23.91 -11.90 -6.58
CA GLU A 368 -24.66 -12.16 -7.80
C GLU A 368 -24.02 -13.34 -8.54
N GLN A 369 -24.85 -14.18 -9.17
CA GLN A 369 -24.40 -15.36 -9.90
C GLN A 369 -24.66 -15.18 -11.39
N HIS A 370 -23.61 -15.36 -12.18
CA HIS A 370 -23.64 -15.29 -13.64
C HIS A 370 -22.98 -16.53 -14.22
N THR A 371 -23.08 -16.68 -15.54
CA THR A 371 -22.38 -17.73 -16.29
C THR A 371 -21.78 -17.13 -17.55
N VAL A 372 -20.62 -17.64 -17.96
CA VAL A 372 -20.07 -17.34 -19.29
C VAL A 372 -20.96 -17.98 -20.35
N ASP A 373 -21.37 -17.22 -21.36
CA ASP A 373 -22.26 -17.73 -22.41
C ASP A 373 -21.55 -18.71 -23.37
N GLN A 374 -22.30 -19.31 -24.30
CA GLN A 374 -21.79 -20.30 -25.25
C GLN A 374 -20.71 -19.76 -26.21
N ASN A 375 -20.62 -18.43 -26.37
CA ASN A 375 -19.61 -17.78 -27.21
C ASN A 375 -18.41 -17.30 -26.38
N GLY A 376 -18.33 -17.66 -25.10
CA GLY A 376 -17.27 -17.20 -24.21
C GLY A 376 -17.43 -15.75 -23.76
N ILE A 377 -18.66 -15.21 -23.81
CA ILE A 377 -18.94 -13.83 -23.40
C ILE A 377 -19.54 -13.78 -22.00
N LEU A 378 -18.96 -12.95 -21.14
CA LEU A 378 -19.50 -12.57 -19.83
C LEU A 378 -20.17 -11.19 -19.94
N ARG A 379 -21.40 -11.08 -19.43
CA ARG A 379 -22.14 -9.80 -19.35
C ARG A 379 -22.44 -9.46 -17.90
N LEU A 380 -22.03 -8.28 -17.49
CA LEU A 380 -22.22 -7.74 -16.14
C LEU A 380 -22.78 -6.33 -16.22
N PHE A 381 -23.58 -5.94 -15.24
CA PHE A 381 -23.99 -4.55 -15.09
C PHE A 381 -23.18 -3.88 -13.99
N VAL A 382 -22.52 -2.76 -14.29
CA VAL A 382 -21.71 -2.02 -13.32
C VAL A 382 -22.42 -0.71 -12.96
N HIS A 383 -22.88 -0.60 -11.71
CA HIS A 383 -23.49 0.63 -11.22
C HIS A 383 -22.45 1.74 -11.01
N PRO A 384 -22.83 3.04 -11.09
CA PRO A 384 -21.90 4.18 -11.02
C PRO A 384 -21.07 4.31 -9.73
N LEU A 385 -21.39 3.59 -8.65
CA LEU A 385 -20.66 3.61 -7.37
C LEU A 385 -20.25 2.21 -6.91
N HIS A 386 -20.20 1.24 -7.81
CA HIS A 386 -19.86 -0.14 -7.48
C HIS A 386 -18.55 -0.49 -8.16
N VAL A 387 -17.50 -0.74 -7.36
CA VAL A 387 -16.36 -1.51 -7.86
C VAL A 387 -16.79 -2.97 -7.86
N VAL A 388 -16.83 -3.58 -9.04
CA VAL A 388 -17.27 -4.96 -9.23
C VAL A 388 -16.05 -5.87 -9.19
N VAL A 389 -16.11 -6.92 -8.35
CA VAL A 389 -15.13 -8.01 -8.29
C VAL A 389 -15.85 -9.29 -8.72
N ALA A 390 -15.47 -9.86 -9.86
CA ALA A 390 -16.13 -11.02 -10.46
C ALA A 390 -15.14 -12.17 -10.61
N ASP A 391 -15.38 -13.26 -9.87
CA ASP A 391 -14.58 -14.48 -9.92
C ASP A 391 -15.19 -15.45 -10.93
N ILE A 392 -14.43 -15.77 -11.98
CA ILE A 392 -14.77 -16.77 -12.98
C ILE A 392 -14.09 -18.07 -12.57
N SER A 393 -14.89 -19.05 -12.13
CA SER A 393 -14.39 -20.36 -11.75
C SER A 393 -14.01 -21.19 -12.97
N MET A 394 -12.80 -21.75 -12.94
CA MET A 394 -12.26 -22.59 -14.02
C MET A 394 -12.57 -24.08 -13.83
N THR A 395 -13.57 -24.42 -12.99
CA THR A 395 -14.02 -25.79 -12.78
C THR A 395 -14.12 -26.54 -14.11
N ARG A 396 -13.38 -27.67 -14.18
CA ARG A 396 -13.47 -28.64 -15.28
C ARG A 396 -14.81 -29.35 -15.29
#